data_AF-A0A495XBX5-F1
#
_entry.id   AF-A0A495XBX5-F1
#
_cell.length_a   1.000
_cell.length_b   1.000
_cell.length_c   1.000
_cell.angle_alpha   90.00
_cell.angle_beta   90.00
_cell.angle_gamma   90.00
#
_symmetry.space_group_name_H-M   'P 1'
#
loop_
_entity.id
_entity.type
_entity.pdbx_description
1 polymer ?
#
loop_
_entity_poly.entity_id
_entity_poly.type
_entity_poly.pdbx_seq_one_letter_code
_entity_poly.pdbx_strand_id
1 'polypeptide(L)'
;MPAGVRAMTALLIALDGRPDTTDLGDLAVQAVRQAPRDDPAALAELAEVAGWILFEEERLPEAHAHNALAFTLTQHGKFQFIENLISLNQIFLLTRLGRYGEALALAARGLEGERSRKVRGMFALRQARVYSRVGLAKQAREALVRAQDVLEDDPAAPEWAWWIDEAELNGHRAAVLANLGHLEEAALLFPPDDGLRFREVLSAMRFRTLHALGEWRGDRPEFRSPRARHTATGVPGGRCTRCGVPIA
;
A
#
# COMPACT_ATOMS: atom_id res chain seq x y z
N MET A 1 5.37 16.16 -21.33
CA MET A 1 4.47 15.06 -20.91
C MET A 1 4.18 14.18 -22.12
N PRO A 2 4.12 12.85 -21.95
CA PRO A 2 3.65 11.94 -23.00
C PRO A 2 2.27 12.34 -23.52
N ALA A 3 1.97 12.04 -24.78
CA ALA A 3 0.64 12.29 -25.34
C ALA A 3 -0.34 11.19 -24.91
N GLY A 4 -1.47 11.58 -24.31
CA GLY A 4 -2.53 10.66 -23.89
C GLY A 4 -2.39 10.14 -22.46
N VAL A 5 -3.54 9.93 -21.81
CA VAL A 5 -3.64 9.61 -20.38
C VAL A 5 -2.89 8.33 -20.02
N ARG A 6 -3.03 7.26 -20.82
CA ARG A 6 -2.35 5.97 -20.57
C ARG A 6 -0.82 6.08 -20.61
N ALA A 7 -0.28 6.89 -21.51
CA ALA A 7 1.16 7.12 -21.60
C ALA A 7 1.68 7.91 -20.40
N MET A 8 0.88 8.85 -19.86
CA MET A 8 1.20 9.55 -18.62
C MET A 8 1.19 8.60 -17.42
N THR A 9 0.20 7.72 -17.30
CA THR A 9 0.15 6.68 -16.26
C THR A 9 1.37 5.77 -16.33
N ALA A 10 1.69 5.22 -17.51
CA ALA A 10 2.83 4.34 -17.69
C ALA A 10 4.17 5.03 -17.35
N LEU A 11 4.32 6.31 -17.70
CA LEU A 11 5.49 7.09 -17.31
C LEU A 11 5.60 7.23 -15.79
N LEU A 12 4.51 7.56 -15.10
CA LEU A 12 4.52 7.70 -13.64
C LEU A 12 4.89 6.37 -12.95
N ILE A 13 4.33 5.25 -13.39
CA ILE A 13 4.67 3.91 -12.88
C ILE A 13 6.16 3.61 -13.13
N ALA A 14 6.67 3.89 -14.32
CA ALA A 14 8.07 3.66 -14.66
C ALA A 14 9.03 4.53 -13.83
N LEU A 15 8.64 5.78 -13.53
CA LEU A 15 9.41 6.68 -12.66
C LEU A 15 9.31 6.26 -11.19
N ASP A 16 8.16 5.77 -10.74
CA ASP A 16 7.99 5.21 -9.40
C ASP A 16 8.87 3.96 -9.20
N GLY A 17 9.10 3.16 -10.24
CA GLY A 17 10.01 2.03 -10.18
C GLY A 17 11.51 2.39 -10.12
N ARG A 18 11.89 3.66 -10.31
CA ARG A 18 13.29 4.09 -10.36
C ARG A 18 13.76 4.61 -8.99
N PRO A 19 14.96 4.20 -8.55
CA PRO A 19 15.50 4.65 -7.27
C PRO A 19 15.82 6.15 -7.27
N ASP A 20 16.21 6.75 -8.40
CA ASP A 20 16.70 8.14 -8.49
C ASP A 20 15.61 9.21 -8.64
N THR A 21 14.34 8.83 -8.72
CA THR A 21 13.25 9.79 -8.92
C THR A 21 12.97 10.62 -7.67
N THR A 22 13.06 11.95 -7.80
CA THR A 22 12.59 12.95 -6.82
C THR A 22 11.37 13.70 -7.36
N ASP A 23 10.62 14.36 -6.47
CA ASP A 23 9.53 15.29 -6.80
C ASP A 23 8.42 14.69 -7.69
N LEU A 24 8.21 13.38 -7.59
CA LEU A 24 7.28 12.64 -8.43
C LEU A 24 5.82 13.05 -8.17
N GLY A 25 5.49 13.48 -6.96
CA GLY A 25 4.16 13.96 -6.60
C GLY A 25 3.75 15.22 -7.34
N ASP A 26 4.67 16.16 -7.57
CA ASP A 26 4.35 17.37 -8.36
C ASP A 26 4.09 17.02 -9.81
N LEU A 27 4.88 16.11 -10.37
CA LEU A 27 4.65 15.56 -11.70
C LEU A 27 3.30 14.82 -11.79
N ALA A 28 2.94 14.04 -10.78
CA ALA A 28 1.68 13.30 -10.72
C ALA A 28 0.46 14.25 -10.67
N VAL A 29 0.52 15.30 -9.84
CA VAL A 29 -0.51 16.34 -9.78
C VAL A 29 -0.63 17.07 -11.12
N GLN A 30 0.49 17.43 -11.74
CA GLN A 30 0.48 18.05 -13.05
C GLN A 30 -0.12 17.12 -14.11
N ALA A 31 0.21 15.84 -14.07
CA ALA A 31 -0.31 14.85 -15.00
C ALA A 31 -1.84 14.77 -14.95
N VAL A 32 -2.42 14.62 -13.76
CA VAL A 32 -3.88 14.54 -13.57
C VAL A 32 -4.58 15.84 -13.97
N ARG A 33 -3.94 17.00 -13.77
CA ARG A 33 -4.49 18.31 -14.18
C ARG A 33 -4.52 18.46 -15.70
N GLN A 34 -3.48 18.02 -16.40
CA GLN A 34 -3.31 18.19 -17.84
C GLN A 34 -3.96 17.06 -18.66
N ALA A 35 -4.33 15.95 -18.03
CA ALA A 35 -4.95 14.81 -18.69
C ALA A 35 -6.27 15.19 -19.39
N PRO A 36 -6.45 14.80 -20.67
CA PRO A 36 -7.73 14.81 -21.35
C PRO A 36 -8.83 14.10 -20.52
N ARG A 37 -10.08 14.55 -20.65
CA ARG A 37 -11.24 14.03 -19.89
C ARG A 37 -12.14 13.12 -20.74
N ASP A 38 -11.66 12.70 -21.90
CA ASP A 38 -12.38 11.90 -22.90
C ASP A 38 -12.41 10.40 -22.60
N ASP A 39 -11.45 9.89 -21.81
CA ASP A 39 -11.45 8.51 -21.27
C ASP A 39 -11.48 8.53 -19.73
N PRO A 40 -12.67 8.47 -19.10
CA PRO A 40 -12.81 8.44 -17.65
C PRO A 40 -12.11 7.26 -16.98
N ALA A 41 -11.97 6.12 -17.65
CA ALA A 41 -11.32 4.94 -17.08
C ALA A 41 -9.80 5.13 -17.00
N ALA A 42 -9.19 5.61 -18.10
CA ALA A 42 -7.77 5.94 -18.09
C ALA A 42 -7.46 7.06 -17.10
N LEU A 43 -8.36 8.05 -16.98
CA LEU A 43 -8.19 9.14 -16.02
C LEU A 43 -8.33 8.65 -14.57
N ALA A 44 -9.21 7.69 -14.30
CA ALA A 44 -9.34 7.07 -12.98
C ALA A 44 -8.06 6.33 -12.59
N GLU A 45 -7.48 5.57 -13.53
CA GLU A 45 -6.19 4.89 -13.34
C GLU A 45 -5.06 5.90 -13.09
N LEU A 46 -4.99 6.98 -13.88
CA LEU A 46 -3.99 8.04 -13.65
C LEU A 46 -4.16 8.71 -12.27
N ALA A 47 -5.40 8.99 -11.86
CA ALA A 47 -5.69 9.56 -10.56
C ALA A 47 -5.35 8.61 -9.40
N GLU A 48 -5.58 7.30 -9.58
CA GLU A 48 -5.18 6.27 -8.62
C GLU A 48 -3.65 6.22 -8.44
N VAL A 49 -2.90 6.15 -9.54
CA VAL A 49 -1.42 6.15 -9.50
C VAL A 49 -0.88 7.43 -8.86
N ALA A 50 -1.48 8.58 -9.19
CA ALA A 50 -1.13 9.84 -8.54
C ALA A 50 -1.42 9.80 -7.03
N GLY A 51 -2.56 9.22 -6.63
CA GLY A 51 -2.90 9.00 -5.22
C GLY A 51 -1.86 8.17 -4.48
N TRP A 52 -1.37 7.09 -5.10
CA TRP A 52 -0.29 6.26 -4.55
C TRP A 52 1.01 7.04 -4.35
N ILE A 53 1.47 7.75 -5.38
CA ILE A 53 2.70 8.55 -5.34
C ILE A 53 2.64 9.61 -4.24
N LEU A 54 1.52 10.35 -4.18
CA LEU A 54 1.30 11.39 -3.16
C LEU A 54 1.26 10.79 -1.76
N PHE A 55 0.74 9.58 -1.61
CA PHE A 55 0.75 8.86 -0.34
C PHE A 55 2.16 8.46 0.09
N GLU A 56 3.00 7.98 -0.82
CA GLU A 56 4.43 7.73 -0.57
C GLU A 56 5.20 9.00 -0.21
N GLU A 57 4.77 10.15 -0.74
CA GLU A 57 5.33 11.46 -0.40
C GLU A 57 4.74 12.10 0.88
N GLU A 58 3.90 11.37 1.62
CA GLU A 58 3.21 11.86 2.83
C GLU A 58 2.31 13.10 2.60
N ARG A 59 1.90 13.35 1.35
CA ARG A 59 0.94 14.40 0.95
C ARG A 59 -0.51 13.91 1.12
N LEU A 60 -0.86 13.49 2.33
CA LEU A 60 -2.09 12.74 2.64
C LEU A 60 -3.40 13.40 2.16
N PRO A 61 -3.61 14.74 2.30
CA PRO A 61 -4.83 15.38 1.79
C PRO A 61 -4.95 15.30 0.25
N GLU A 62 -3.84 15.44 -0.46
CA GLU A 62 -3.82 15.35 -1.91
C GLU A 62 -4.01 13.90 -2.37
N ALA A 63 -3.36 12.94 -1.72
CA ALA A 63 -3.59 11.52 -1.96
C ALA A 63 -5.08 11.14 -1.80
N HIS A 64 -5.72 11.63 -0.72
CA HIS A 64 -7.14 11.45 -0.50
C HIS A 64 -8.00 12.05 -1.64
N ALA A 65 -7.69 13.28 -2.06
CA ALA A 65 -8.42 13.95 -3.13
C ALA A 65 -8.32 13.20 -4.46
N HIS A 66 -7.14 12.64 -4.78
CA HIS A 66 -6.93 11.88 -6.01
C HIS A 66 -7.63 10.52 -5.97
N ASN A 67 -7.60 9.81 -4.84
CA ASN A 67 -8.38 8.58 -4.68
C ASN A 67 -9.89 8.84 -4.79
N ALA A 68 -10.37 9.95 -4.20
CA ALA A 68 -11.77 10.34 -4.31
C ALA A 68 -12.16 10.65 -5.76
N LEU A 69 -11.30 11.38 -6.49
CA LEU A 69 -11.49 11.62 -7.93
C LEU A 69 -11.55 10.29 -8.70
N ALA A 70 -10.59 9.38 -8.47
CA ALA A 70 -10.58 8.08 -9.11
C ALA A 70 -11.88 7.32 -8.87
N PHE A 71 -12.38 7.28 -7.62
CA PHE A 71 -13.68 6.67 -7.30
C PHE A 71 -14.85 7.34 -8.02
N THR A 72 -14.88 8.67 -8.14
CA THR A 72 -15.96 9.36 -8.88
C THR A 72 -16.00 9.00 -10.36
N LEU A 73 -14.83 8.71 -10.94
CA LEU A 73 -14.69 8.36 -12.36
C LEU A 73 -15.02 6.90 -12.64
N THR A 74 -14.88 6.01 -11.64
CA THR A 74 -15.21 4.59 -11.77
C THR A 74 -16.65 4.25 -11.41
N GLN A 75 -17.43 5.21 -10.89
CA GLN A 75 -18.80 4.97 -10.43
C GLN A 75 -19.64 4.21 -11.47
N HIS A 76 -20.58 3.41 -10.97
CA HIS A 76 -21.45 2.48 -11.71
C HIS A 76 -20.84 1.11 -12.07
N GLY A 77 -19.74 0.70 -11.43
CA GLY A 77 -19.25 -0.68 -11.47
C GLY A 77 -18.75 -1.14 -12.84
N LYS A 78 -18.53 -0.20 -13.78
CA LYS A 78 -18.04 -0.50 -15.13
C LYS A 78 -16.54 -0.83 -15.15
N PHE A 79 -15.81 -0.46 -14.10
CA PHE A 79 -14.36 -0.56 -14.01
C PHE A 79 -13.91 -1.21 -12.69
N GLN A 80 -14.51 -2.35 -12.35
CA GLN A 80 -14.27 -3.06 -11.08
C GLN A 80 -12.77 -3.28 -10.78
N PHE A 81 -11.97 -3.56 -11.81
CA PHE A 81 -10.52 -3.76 -11.63
C PHE A 81 -9.80 -2.48 -11.14
N ILE A 82 -10.21 -1.30 -11.60
CA ILE A 82 -9.65 -0.01 -11.14
C ILE A 82 -10.18 0.29 -9.73
N GLU A 83 -11.46 0.02 -9.46
CA GLU A 83 -12.05 0.19 -8.13
C GLU A 83 -11.31 -0.60 -7.05
N ASN A 84 -10.87 -1.82 -7.38
CA ASN A 84 -10.07 -2.64 -6.47
C ASN A 84 -8.72 -1.99 -6.15
N LEU A 85 -8.02 -1.51 -7.17
CA LEU A 85 -6.73 -0.87 -7.00
C LEU A 85 -6.85 0.41 -6.14
N ILE A 86 -7.83 1.26 -6.44
CA ILE A 86 -8.15 2.45 -5.62
C ILE A 86 -8.47 2.04 -4.18
N SER A 87 -9.26 0.98 -3.99
CA SER A 87 -9.65 0.48 -2.67
C SER A 87 -8.45 -0.01 -1.85
N LEU A 88 -7.53 -0.76 -2.46
CA LEU A 88 -6.31 -1.23 -1.80
C LEU A 88 -5.44 -0.07 -1.29
N ASN A 89 -5.33 1.01 -2.06
CA ASN A 89 -4.61 2.23 -1.64
C ASN A 89 -5.36 2.99 -0.55
N GLN A 90 -6.68 3.15 -0.72
CA GLN A 90 -7.52 3.83 0.24
C GLN A 90 -7.49 3.16 1.62
N ILE A 91 -7.43 1.81 1.68
CA ILE A 91 -7.28 1.08 2.95
C ILE A 91 -5.99 1.51 3.67
N PHE A 92 -4.88 1.64 2.96
CA PHE A 92 -3.63 2.12 3.57
C PHE A 92 -3.69 3.57 4.03
N LEU A 93 -4.29 4.44 3.23
CA LEU A 93 -4.50 5.83 3.62
C LEU A 93 -5.36 5.95 4.89
N LEU A 94 -6.50 5.24 4.94
CA LEU A 94 -7.38 5.19 6.11
C LEU A 94 -6.64 4.64 7.34
N THR A 95 -5.84 3.59 7.15
CA THR A 95 -4.99 3.02 8.21
C THR A 95 -3.98 4.05 8.73
N ARG A 96 -3.33 4.80 7.83
CA ARG A 96 -2.37 5.86 8.16
C ARG A 96 -3.01 7.02 8.93
N LEU A 97 -4.28 7.30 8.64
CA LEU A 97 -5.11 8.31 9.31
C LEU A 97 -5.77 7.81 10.62
N GLY A 98 -5.58 6.54 10.99
CA GLY A 98 -6.20 5.95 12.19
C GLY A 98 -7.69 5.60 12.03
N ARG A 99 -8.23 5.67 10.82
CA ARG A 99 -9.63 5.35 10.49
C ARG A 99 -9.81 3.85 10.26
N TYR A 100 -9.47 3.04 11.28
CA TYR A 100 -9.34 1.59 11.15
C TYR A 100 -10.65 0.87 10.83
N GLY A 101 -11.78 1.30 11.41
CA GLY A 101 -13.09 0.70 11.12
C GLY A 101 -13.48 0.83 9.65
N GLU A 102 -13.25 2.00 9.06
CA GLU A 102 -13.52 2.25 7.64
C GLU A 102 -12.56 1.47 6.73
N ALA A 103 -11.30 1.36 7.13
CA ALA A 103 -10.31 0.53 6.43
C ALA A 103 -10.73 -0.95 6.41
N LEU A 104 -11.23 -1.49 7.53
CA LEU A 104 -11.73 -2.86 7.63
C LEU A 104 -13.00 -3.08 6.82
N ALA A 105 -13.96 -2.14 6.87
CA ALA A 105 -15.18 -2.22 6.08
C ALA A 105 -14.88 -2.22 4.57
N LEU A 106 -13.93 -1.40 4.12
CA LEU A 106 -13.50 -1.38 2.73
C LEU A 106 -12.79 -2.69 2.34
N ALA A 107 -11.91 -3.23 3.19
CA ALA A 107 -11.26 -4.51 2.95
C ALA A 107 -12.27 -5.68 2.87
N ALA A 108 -13.29 -5.70 3.73
CA ALA A 108 -14.34 -6.72 3.73
C ALA A 108 -15.12 -6.73 2.41
N ARG A 109 -15.51 -5.56 1.88
CA ARG A 109 -16.18 -5.46 0.57
C ARG A 109 -15.34 -6.03 -0.57
N GLY A 110 -14.03 -5.75 -0.57
CA GLY A 110 -13.11 -6.31 -1.57
C GLY A 110 -12.99 -7.84 -1.48
N LEU A 111 -13.06 -8.41 -0.28
CA LEU A 111 -13.03 -9.86 -0.07
C LEU A 111 -14.30 -10.56 -0.58
N GLU A 112 -15.46 -9.94 -0.40
CA GLU A 112 -16.77 -10.51 -0.79
C GLU A 112 -17.02 -10.40 -2.30
N GLY A 113 -16.59 -9.30 -2.93
CA GLY A 113 -16.92 -8.98 -4.32
C GLY A 113 -15.95 -9.50 -5.38
N GLU A 114 -14.78 -10.01 -4.98
CA GLU A 114 -13.68 -10.30 -5.89
C GLU A 114 -13.59 -11.79 -6.29
N ARG A 115 -13.41 -12.03 -7.59
CA ARG A 115 -13.30 -13.36 -8.19
C ARG A 115 -11.84 -13.85 -8.24
N SER A 116 -10.89 -12.96 -8.48
CA SER A 116 -9.46 -13.22 -8.44
C SER A 116 -9.02 -13.60 -7.02
N ARG A 117 -8.46 -14.80 -6.88
CA ARG A 117 -7.81 -15.25 -5.63
C ARG A 117 -6.65 -14.32 -5.26
N LYS A 118 -5.84 -13.92 -6.23
CA LYS A 118 -4.72 -13.00 -6.01
C LYS A 118 -5.20 -11.67 -5.45
N VAL A 119 -6.20 -11.04 -6.07
CA VAL A 119 -6.73 -9.74 -5.60
C VAL A 119 -7.43 -9.88 -4.23
N ARG A 120 -8.17 -10.97 -3.98
CA ARG A 120 -8.69 -11.27 -2.63
C ARG A 120 -7.57 -11.40 -1.59
N GLY A 121 -6.49 -12.10 -1.94
CA GLY A 121 -5.31 -12.22 -1.10
C GLY A 121 -4.68 -10.86 -0.76
N MET A 122 -4.67 -9.92 -1.72
CA MET A 122 -4.21 -8.55 -1.50
C MET A 122 -5.12 -7.80 -0.51
N PHE A 123 -6.44 -7.93 -0.62
CA PHE A 123 -7.37 -7.38 0.38
C PHE A 123 -7.19 -8.02 1.76
N ALA A 124 -6.99 -9.34 1.83
CA ALA A 124 -6.69 -10.03 3.08
C ALA A 124 -5.39 -9.53 3.71
N LEU A 125 -4.37 -9.26 2.91
CA LEU A 125 -3.10 -8.70 3.37
C LEU A 125 -3.27 -7.28 3.93
N ARG A 126 -4.07 -6.44 3.26
CA ARG A 126 -4.44 -5.11 3.77
C ARG A 126 -5.24 -5.22 5.08
N GLN A 127 -6.17 -6.17 5.17
CA GLN A 127 -6.94 -6.45 6.39
C GLN A 127 -6.02 -6.86 7.56
N ALA A 128 -5.06 -7.76 7.31
CA ALA A 128 -4.07 -8.19 8.30
C ALA A 128 -3.24 -7.00 8.82
N ARG A 129 -2.82 -6.10 7.92
CA ARG A 129 -2.10 -4.88 8.26
C ARG A 129 -2.93 -3.98 9.18
N VAL A 130 -4.23 -3.83 8.94
CA VAL A 130 -5.13 -3.07 9.81
C VAL A 130 -5.28 -3.75 11.18
N TYR A 131 -5.60 -5.05 11.22
CA TYR A 131 -5.76 -5.80 12.47
C TYR A 131 -4.52 -5.74 13.36
N SER A 132 -3.33 -5.83 12.76
CA SER A 132 -2.07 -5.72 13.48
C SER A 132 -1.89 -4.37 14.19
N ARG A 133 -2.40 -3.27 13.60
CA ARG A 133 -2.30 -1.92 14.17
C ARG A 133 -3.23 -1.67 15.35
N VAL A 134 -4.32 -2.43 15.43
CA VAL A 134 -5.29 -2.37 16.55
C VAL A 134 -5.10 -3.49 17.56
N GLY A 135 -4.05 -4.33 17.41
CA GLY A 135 -3.71 -5.39 18.37
C GLY A 135 -4.57 -6.66 18.28
N LEU A 136 -5.35 -6.82 17.20
CA LEU A 136 -6.20 -7.99 16.98
C LEU A 136 -5.39 -9.15 16.39
N ALA A 137 -4.54 -9.76 17.23
CA ALA A 137 -3.54 -10.74 16.81
C ALA A 137 -4.14 -11.98 16.11
N LYS A 138 -5.24 -12.53 16.62
CA LYS A 138 -5.90 -13.70 16.03
C LYS A 138 -6.39 -13.39 14.62
N GLN A 139 -7.14 -12.31 14.46
CA GLN A 139 -7.69 -11.88 13.18
C GLN A 139 -6.59 -11.50 12.18
N ALA A 140 -5.50 -10.87 12.65
CA ALA A 140 -4.34 -10.59 11.82
C ALA A 140 -3.72 -11.87 11.25
N ARG A 141 -3.55 -12.92 12.07
CA ARG A 141 -2.99 -14.21 11.64
C ARG A 141 -3.92 -14.93 10.67
N GLU A 142 -5.22 -14.96 10.94
CA GLU A 142 -6.22 -15.55 10.03
C GLU A 142 -6.23 -14.84 8.67
N ALA A 143 -6.12 -13.50 8.66
CA ALA A 143 -6.02 -12.73 7.43
C ALA A 143 -4.69 -12.98 6.68
N LEU A 144 -3.57 -13.19 7.39
CA LEU A 144 -2.31 -13.59 6.76
C LEU A 144 -2.36 -14.98 6.11
N VAL A 145 -3.11 -15.93 6.69
CA VAL A 145 -3.34 -17.23 6.05
C VAL A 145 -4.05 -17.04 4.72
N ARG A 146 -5.14 -16.24 4.70
CA ARG A 146 -5.86 -15.91 3.45
C ARG A 146 -5.01 -15.13 2.46
N ALA A 147 -4.07 -14.31 2.93
CA ALA A 147 -3.18 -13.55 2.07
C ALA A 147 -2.19 -14.44 1.28
N GLN A 148 -2.01 -15.71 1.63
CA GLN A 148 -1.17 -16.64 0.85
C GLN A 148 -1.70 -16.85 -0.57
N ASP A 149 -3.02 -16.67 -0.78
CA ASP A 149 -3.65 -16.72 -2.10
C ASP A 149 -3.01 -15.77 -3.13
N VAL A 150 -2.24 -14.77 -2.71
CA VAL A 150 -1.49 -13.89 -3.64
C VAL A 150 -0.39 -14.61 -4.42
N LEU A 151 0.08 -15.76 -3.95
CA LEU A 151 1.14 -16.54 -4.61
C LEU A 151 0.57 -17.63 -5.53
N GLU A 152 -0.73 -17.88 -5.45
CA GLU A 152 -1.38 -18.89 -6.28
C GLU A 152 -1.48 -18.44 -7.73
N ASP A 153 -1.39 -19.40 -8.66
CA ASP A 153 -1.72 -19.13 -10.05
C ASP A 153 -3.21 -18.77 -10.16
N ASP A 154 -3.47 -17.64 -10.82
CA ASP A 154 -4.79 -17.04 -10.87
C ASP A 154 -5.05 -16.43 -12.25
N PRO A 155 -5.69 -17.19 -13.16
CA PRO A 155 -6.07 -16.69 -14.49
C PRO A 155 -7.05 -15.52 -14.46
N ALA A 156 -7.73 -15.28 -13.33
CA ALA A 156 -8.62 -14.14 -13.16
C ALA A 156 -7.88 -12.89 -12.63
N ALA A 157 -6.59 -12.99 -12.30
CA ALA A 157 -5.81 -11.87 -11.83
C ALA A 157 -5.63 -10.82 -12.96
N PRO A 158 -5.93 -9.55 -12.69
CA PRO A 158 -5.68 -8.49 -13.66
C PRO A 158 -4.18 -8.22 -13.79
N GLU A 159 -3.74 -7.73 -14.95
CA GLU A 159 -2.32 -7.46 -15.23
C GLU A 159 -1.69 -6.56 -14.15
N TRP A 160 -2.40 -5.54 -13.66
CA TRP A 160 -1.88 -4.61 -12.63
C TRP A 160 -1.50 -5.29 -11.31
N ALA A 161 -1.98 -6.50 -11.04
CA ALA A 161 -1.63 -7.25 -9.83
C ALA A 161 -0.20 -7.85 -9.87
N TRP A 162 0.63 -7.44 -10.84
CA TRP A 162 2.03 -7.88 -10.98
C TRP A 162 2.93 -7.50 -9.80
N TRP A 163 2.60 -6.45 -9.05
CA TRP A 163 3.48 -5.90 -8.00
C TRP A 163 3.55 -6.74 -6.72
N ILE A 164 2.55 -7.59 -6.47
CA ILE A 164 2.55 -8.51 -5.32
C ILE A 164 3.26 -9.80 -5.70
N ASP A 165 4.39 -10.05 -5.02
CA ASP A 165 5.17 -11.28 -5.11
C ASP A 165 5.48 -11.81 -3.70
N GLU A 166 6.31 -12.84 -3.63
CA GLU A 166 6.73 -13.44 -2.35
C GLU A 166 7.48 -12.45 -1.45
N ALA A 167 8.34 -11.59 -2.01
CA ALA A 167 9.07 -10.58 -1.25
C ALA A 167 8.11 -9.56 -0.62
N GLU A 168 7.15 -9.07 -1.39
CA GLU A 168 6.14 -8.12 -0.94
C GLU A 168 5.22 -8.75 0.14
N LEU A 169 4.78 -9.99 -0.07
CA LEU A 169 4.01 -10.73 0.92
C LEU A 169 4.80 -10.89 2.23
N ASN A 170 6.06 -11.32 2.15
CA ASN A 170 6.91 -11.54 3.32
C ASN A 170 7.21 -10.24 4.06
N GLY A 171 7.47 -9.13 3.35
CA GLY A 171 7.64 -7.83 3.98
C GLY A 171 6.37 -7.33 4.68
N HIS A 172 5.18 -7.58 4.11
CA HIS A 172 3.93 -7.27 4.79
C HIS A 172 3.65 -8.18 5.99
N ARG A 173 3.97 -9.48 5.92
CA ARG A 173 3.88 -10.43 7.04
C ARG A 173 4.80 -10.02 8.18
N ALA A 174 6.05 -9.69 7.88
CA ALA A 174 7.02 -9.17 8.82
C ALA A 174 6.50 -7.89 9.50
N ALA A 175 5.93 -6.96 8.72
CA ALA A 175 5.33 -5.75 9.26
C ALA A 175 4.13 -6.02 10.20
N VAL A 176 3.32 -7.05 9.92
CA VAL A 176 2.23 -7.48 10.81
C VAL A 176 2.79 -8.02 12.12
N LEU A 177 3.78 -8.91 12.07
CA LEU A 177 4.44 -9.47 13.25
C LEU A 177 5.09 -8.36 14.09
N ALA A 178 5.79 -7.42 13.46
CA ALA A 178 6.42 -6.31 14.15
C ALA A 178 5.42 -5.39 14.86
N ASN A 179 4.24 -5.13 14.26
CA ASN A 179 3.18 -4.36 14.92
C ASN A 179 2.59 -5.09 16.13
N LEU A 180 2.59 -6.43 16.11
CA LEU A 180 2.14 -7.28 17.20
C LEU A 180 3.22 -7.52 18.28
N GLY A 181 4.43 -6.99 18.09
CA GLY A 181 5.55 -7.12 19.03
C GLY A 181 6.41 -8.37 18.85
N HIS A 182 6.19 -9.16 17.79
CA HIS A 182 7.00 -10.34 17.46
C HIS A 182 8.20 -9.93 16.59
N LEU A 183 9.14 -9.19 17.17
CA LEU A 183 10.21 -8.53 16.41
C LEU A 183 11.22 -9.53 15.84
N GLU A 184 11.58 -10.57 16.59
CA GLU A 184 12.52 -11.61 16.18
C GLU A 184 11.96 -12.41 14.99
N GLU A 185 10.69 -12.81 15.07
CA GLU A 185 10.00 -13.49 13.96
C GLU A 185 9.86 -12.57 12.74
N ALA A 186 9.59 -11.28 12.96
CA ALA A 186 9.52 -10.29 11.89
C ALA A 186 10.87 -10.11 11.17
N ALA A 187 11.97 -10.06 11.92
CA ALA A 187 13.32 -9.87 11.37
C ALA A 187 13.69 -10.97 10.37
N LEU A 188 13.27 -12.21 10.62
CA LEU A 188 13.52 -13.36 9.74
C LEU A 188 12.75 -13.31 8.41
N LEU A 189 11.63 -12.57 8.35
CA LEU A 189 10.75 -12.53 7.19
C LEU A 189 10.97 -11.30 6.30
N PHE A 190 11.60 -10.23 6.79
CA PHE A 190 11.80 -9.07 5.93
C PHE A 190 12.71 -9.44 4.74
N PRO A 191 12.28 -9.15 3.50
CA PRO A 191 13.11 -9.39 2.33
C PRO A 191 14.39 -8.53 2.39
N PRO A 192 15.45 -8.92 1.69
CA PRO A 192 16.57 -8.02 1.43
C PRO A 192 16.11 -6.81 0.63
N ASP A 193 16.90 -5.73 0.68
CA ASP A 193 16.63 -4.54 -0.13
C ASP A 193 16.91 -4.85 -1.61
N ASP A 194 15.95 -4.55 -2.48
CA ASP A 194 16.04 -4.70 -3.93
C ASP A 194 16.14 -3.37 -4.67
N GLY A 195 16.19 -2.24 -3.93
CA GLY A 195 16.32 -0.90 -4.48
C GLY A 195 15.04 -0.34 -5.13
N LEU A 196 13.91 -1.06 -5.07
CA LEU A 196 12.65 -0.58 -5.62
C LEU A 196 12.01 0.45 -4.69
N ARG A 197 11.74 1.66 -5.21
CA ARG A 197 11.16 2.77 -4.42
C ARG A 197 9.85 2.38 -3.73
N PHE A 198 8.97 1.64 -4.40
CA PHE A 198 7.69 1.22 -3.83
C PHE A 198 7.84 0.21 -2.66
N ARG A 199 9.01 -0.46 -2.54
CA ARG A 199 9.38 -1.34 -1.41
C ARG A 199 10.21 -0.67 -0.33
N GLU A 200 10.64 0.57 -0.55
CA GLU A 200 11.50 1.30 0.38
C GLU A 200 10.88 1.44 1.78
N VAL A 201 9.55 1.51 1.85
CA VAL A 201 8.82 1.46 3.12
C VAL A 201 9.09 0.15 3.86
N LEU A 202 9.08 -1.00 3.18
CA LEU A 202 9.41 -2.30 3.78
C LEU A 202 10.87 -2.36 4.25
N SER A 203 11.81 -1.80 3.47
CA SER A 203 13.21 -1.64 3.87
C SER A 203 13.34 -0.78 5.13
N ALA A 204 12.57 0.30 5.24
CA ALA A 204 12.49 1.11 6.45
C ALA A 204 11.88 0.35 7.65
N MET A 205 10.87 -0.50 7.41
CA MET A 205 10.30 -1.38 8.44
C MET A 205 11.32 -2.41 8.93
N ARG A 206 12.12 -2.98 8.03
CA ARG A 206 13.21 -3.90 8.34
C ARG A 206 14.27 -3.22 9.20
N PHE A 207 14.75 -2.06 8.76
CA PHE A 207 15.73 -1.25 9.49
C PHE A 207 15.28 -1.00 10.93
N ARG A 208 14.07 -0.44 11.14
CA ARG A 208 13.61 -0.15 12.50
C ARG A 208 13.47 -1.39 13.37
N THR A 209 13.13 -2.54 12.78
CA THR A 209 12.94 -3.81 13.50
C THR A 209 14.28 -4.32 13.99
N LEU A 210 15.25 -4.41 13.09
CA LEU A 210 16.62 -4.84 13.43
C LEU A 210 17.30 -3.85 14.38
N HIS A 211 17.07 -2.54 14.22
CA HIS A 211 17.58 -1.53 15.12
C HIS A 211 16.99 -1.68 16.54
N ALA A 212 15.70 -1.95 16.67
CA ALA A 212 15.06 -2.18 17.96
C ALA A 212 15.56 -3.46 18.67
N LEU A 213 15.99 -4.47 17.90
CA LEU A 213 16.64 -5.68 18.41
C LEU A 213 18.14 -5.50 18.72
N GLY A 214 18.75 -4.37 18.34
CA GLY A 214 20.20 -4.18 18.44
C GLY A 214 21.01 -5.01 17.43
N GLU A 215 20.35 -5.52 16.38
CA GLU A 215 20.96 -6.38 15.36
C GLU A 215 21.40 -5.61 14.11
N TRP A 216 20.98 -4.34 13.96
CA TRP A 216 21.45 -3.51 12.85
C TRP A 216 22.93 -3.16 13.01
N ARG A 217 23.74 -3.47 11.99
CA ARG A 217 25.15 -3.14 11.94
C ARG A 217 25.39 -2.12 10.84
N GLY A 218 26.04 -1.01 11.18
CA GLY A 218 26.37 0.07 10.26
C GLY A 218 25.46 1.29 10.42
N ASP A 219 25.63 2.24 9.51
CA ASP A 219 24.88 3.48 9.53
C ASP A 219 23.41 3.26 9.15
N ARG A 220 22.58 4.25 9.51
CA ARG A 220 21.18 4.28 9.09
C ARG A 220 21.11 4.38 7.55
N PRO A 221 20.32 3.53 6.87
CA PRO A 221 20.08 3.68 5.44
C PRO A 221 19.48 5.05 5.11
N GLU A 222 19.88 5.59 3.97
CA GLU A 222 19.20 6.73 3.38
C GLU A 222 17.89 6.25 2.74
N PHE A 223 16.79 6.94 3.05
CA PHE A 223 15.48 6.67 2.47
C PHE A 223 15.02 7.89 1.68
N ARG A 224 14.54 7.67 0.46
CA ARG A 224 14.15 8.70 -0.51
C ARG A 224 12.69 9.09 -0.32
N SER A 225 11.80 8.10 -0.25
CA SER A 225 10.40 8.25 0.09
C SER A 225 10.25 8.94 1.45
N PRO A 226 9.56 10.10 1.54
CA PRO A 226 9.20 10.72 2.80
C PRO A 226 8.51 9.74 3.77
N ARG A 227 7.66 8.85 3.24
CA ARG A 227 7.01 7.81 4.03
C ARG A 227 8.00 6.79 4.58
N ALA A 228 8.99 6.36 3.80
CA ALA A 228 10.04 5.47 4.27
C ALA A 228 10.90 6.14 5.36
N ARG A 229 11.27 7.42 5.19
CA ARG A 229 11.97 8.22 6.21
C ARG A 229 11.20 8.29 7.53
N HIS A 230 9.90 8.61 7.45
CA HIS A 230 9.02 8.64 8.61
C HIS A 230 8.92 7.25 9.28
N THR A 231 8.73 6.22 8.46
CA THR A 231 8.62 4.81 8.88
C THR A 231 9.86 4.32 9.64
N ALA A 232 11.06 4.73 9.22
CA ALA A 232 12.32 4.36 9.84
C ALA A 232 12.56 5.01 11.21
N THR A 233 11.91 6.14 11.51
CA THR A 233 12.00 6.82 12.83
C THR A 233 10.95 6.35 13.84
N GLY A 234 9.95 5.58 13.40
CA GLY A 234 8.88 5.11 14.27
C GLY A 234 9.30 3.97 15.20
N VAL A 235 8.66 3.87 16.37
CA VAL A 235 8.86 2.76 17.30
C VAL A 235 8.11 1.52 16.79
N PRO A 236 8.78 0.36 16.56
CA PRO A 236 8.11 -0.89 16.26
C PRO A 236 7.14 -1.29 17.38
N GLY A 237 5.96 -1.81 17.05
CA GLY A 237 4.97 -2.23 18.06
C GLY A 237 4.30 -1.08 18.84
N GLY A 238 4.56 0.19 18.49
CA GLY A 238 3.86 1.33 19.07
C GLY A 238 2.36 1.27 18.80
N ARG A 239 1.56 0.87 19.80
CA ARG A 239 0.11 0.92 19.73
C ARG A 239 -0.35 2.37 19.63
N CYS A 240 -1.31 2.64 18.76
CA CYS A 240 -2.00 3.93 18.78
C CYS A 240 -2.81 4.02 20.09
N THR A 241 -2.37 4.86 21.03
CA THR A 241 -3.01 5.03 22.34
C THR A 241 -4.35 5.77 22.28
N ARG A 242 -4.76 6.23 21.08
CA ARG A 242 -6.04 6.93 20.84
C ARG A 242 -7.17 6.04 20.32
N CYS A 243 -7.03 4.72 20.35
CA CYS A 243 -8.05 3.79 19.85
C CYS A 243 -9.20 3.59 20.85
N GLY A 244 -10.12 4.55 20.93
CA GLY A 244 -11.44 4.37 21.51
C GLY A 244 -12.41 3.71 20.52
N VAL A 245 -12.08 2.51 20.02
CA VAL A 245 -13.02 1.75 19.18
C VAL A 245 -13.79 0.79 20.09
N PRO A 246 -15.13 0.87 20.17
CA PRO A 246 -15.92 -0.13 20.87
C PRO A 246 -15.82 -1.45 20.11
N ILE A 247 -15.50 -2.52 20.84
CA ILE A 247 -15.64 -3.89 20.37
C ILE A 247 -17.13 -4.19 20.45
N ALA A 248 -17.79 -4.34 19.29
CA ALA A 248 -19.06 -5.05 19.17
C ALA A 248 -18.76 -6.46 18.65
#